data_AF-X1D5Y4-F1
#
_entry.id   AF-X1D5Y4-F1
#
_cell.length_a   1.000
_cell.length_b   1.000
_cell.length_c   1.000
_cell.angle_alpha   90.00
_cell.angle_beta   90.00
_cell.angle_gamma   90.00
#
_symmetry.space_group_name_H-M   'P 1'
#
loop_
_entity.id
_entity.type
_entity.pdbx_description
1 polymer ?
#
loop_
_entity_poly.entity_id
_entity_poly.type
_entity_poly.pdbx_seq_one_letter_code
_entity_poly.pdbx_strand_id
1 'polypeptide(L)' 'MELIKKAEKYLIKGKNLEKLLLAEKRRRGIDKDNICFIAAANLAQYWWCDIKAYLRSKQDEIEFFGAYLYDKISYAEEED' A
#
# COMPACT_ATOMS: atom_id res chain seq x y z
N MET A 1 7.09 -5.61 -12.82
CA MET A 1 6.35 -4.99 -13.94
C MET A 1 5.08 -5.77 -14.31
N GLU A 2 5.09 -7.11 -14.26
CA GLU A 2 3.93 -7.95 -14.59
C GLU A 2 2.87 -8.03 -13.47
N LEU A 3 3.30 -7.99 -12.21
CA LEU A 3 2.44 -7.89 -11.02
C LEU A 3 1.65 -6.58 -10.97
N ILE A 4 2.29 -5.46 -11.30
CA ILE A 4 1.66 -4.14 -11.39
C ILE A 4 0.58 -4.16 -12.47
N LYS A 5 0.84 -4.75 -13.65
CA LYS A 5 -0.15 -4.86 -14.74
C LYS A 5 -1.38 -5.69 -14.37
N LYS A 6 -1.23 -6.71 -13.53
CA LYS A 6 -2.33 -7.59 -13.10
C LYS A 6 -3.18 -6.90 -12.02
N ALA A 7 -2.55 -6.25 -11.04
CA ALA A 7 -3.25 -5.41 -10.07
C ALA A 7 -3.96 -4.23 -10.75
N GLU A 8 -3.28 -3.58 -11.69
CA GLU A 8 -3.86 -2.59 -12.59
C GLU A 8 -5.07 -3.16 -13.31
N LYS A 9 -5.03 -4.34 -13.94
CA LYS A 9 -6.19 -4.93 -14.63
C LYS A 9 -7.46 -5.03 -13.76
N TYR A 10 -7.32 -5.31 -12.46
CA TYR A 10 -8.44 -5.36 -11.49
C TYR A 10 -8.78 -3.98 -10.89
N LEU A 11 -7.80 -3.08 -10.72
CA LEU A 11 -7.97 -1.70 -10.24
C LEU A 11 -8.47 -0.73 -11.33
N ILE A 12 -8.24 -1.04 -12.61
CA ILE A 12 -8.52 -0.24 -13.83
C ILE A 12 -10.02 -0.09 -14.11
N LYS A 13 -10.90 -0.76 -13.38
CA LYS A 13 -12.34 -0.44 -13.39
C LYS A 13 -12.70 0.87 -12.66
N GLY A 14 -11.75 1.81 -12.58
CA GLY A 14 -12.01 3.24 -12.33
C GLY A 14 -11.89 3.72 -10.89
N LYS A 15 -11.26 2.96 -9.98
CA LYS A 15 -11.06 3.44 -8.59
C LYS A 15 -9.64 3.95 -8.38
N ASN A 16 -9.53 5.26 -8.09
CA ASN A 16 -8.28 5.90 -7.70
C ASN A 16 -7.73 5.22 -6.41
N LEU A 17 -6.53 4.63 -6.52
CA LEU A 17 -5.86 3.89 -5.45
C LEU A 17 -5.62 4.76 -4.20
N GLU A 18 -5.41 6.06 -4.36
CA GLU A 18 -5.29 7.03 -3.25
C GLU A 18 -6.61 7.14 -2.48
N LYS A 19 -7.76 7.16 -3.17
CA LYS A 19 -9.07 7.22 -2.51
C LYS A 19 -9.34 5.95 -1.71
N LEU A 20 -8.91 4.80 -2.23
CA LEU A 20 -8.99 3.52 -1.53
C LEU A 20 -8.06 3.49 -0.33
N LEU A 21 -6.83 4.01 -0.47
CA LEU A 21 -5.89 4.14 0.63
C LEU A 21 -6.48 5.00 1.75
N LEU A 22 -7.03 6.17 1.42
CA LEU A 22 -7.68 7.05 2.40
C LEU A 22 -8.90 6.39 3.05
N ALA A 23 -9.70 5.63 2.30
CA ALA A 23 -10.82 4.88 2.85
C ALA A 23 -10.36 3.80 3.82
N GLU A 24 -9.31 3.06 3.48
CA GLU A 24 -8.74 2.02 4.33
C GLU A 24 -8.09 2.59 5.59
N LYS A 25 -7.38 3.73 5.50
CA LYS A 25 -6.84 4.45 6.65
C LYS A 25 -7.96 4.88 7.59
N ARG A 26 -9.03 5.48 7.07
CA ARG A 26 -10.24 5.80 7.85
C ARG A 26 -10.85 4.58 8.51
N ARG A 27 -10.98 3.46 7.79
CA ARG A 27 -11.51 2.19 8.34
C ARG A 27 -10.68 1.67 9.52
N ARG A 28 -9.37 1.93 9.50
CA ARG A 28 -8.42 1.53 10.57
C ARG A 28 -8.26 2.57 11.68
N GLY A 29 -8.93 3.72 11.60
CA GLY A 29 -8.76 4.82 12.55
C GLY A 29 -7.38 5.51 12.44
N ILE A 30 -6.69 5.36 11.30
CA ILE A 30 -5.40 6.00 11.03
C ILE A 30 -5.65 7.34 10.32
N ASP A 31 -5.03 8.41 10.82
CA ASP A 31 -5.08 9.72 10.17
C ASP A 31 -4.48 9.68 8.74
N LYS A 32 -5.01 10.51 7.83
CA LYS A 32 -4.54 10.57 6.44
C LYS A 32 -3.03 10.88 6.34
N ASP A 33 -2.50 11.62 7.30
CA ASP A 33 -1.12 12.10 7.38
C ASP A 33 -0.24 11.16 8.20
N ASN A 34 -0.74 10.00 8.67
CA ASN A 34 0.06 8.95 9.31
C ASN A 34 0.31 7.78 8.36
N ILE A 35 1.49 7.15 8.39
CA ILE A 35 1.79 6.00 7.52
C ILE A 35 1.01 4.78 8.03
N CYS A 36 0.28 4.10 7.16
CA CYS A 36 -0.43 2.86 7.44
C CYS A 36 0.19 1.64 6.75
N PHE A 37 0.80 1.83 5.58
CA PHE A 37 1.43 0.77 4.79
C PHE A 37 2.92 1.09 4.59
N ILE A 38 3.79 0.15 4.95
CA ILE A 38 5.24 0.31 4.93
C ILE A 38 5.91 -1.01 4.51
N ALA A 39 7.00 -0.92 3.75
CA ALA A 39 7.85 -2.07 3.48
C ALA A 39 8.80 -2.39 4.64
N ALA A 40 9.07 -3.68 4.82
CA ALA A 40 10.13 -4.16 5.70
C ALA A 40 11.50 -3.51 5.41
N ALA A 41 11.82 -3.26 4.13
CA ALA A 41 13.06 -2.58 3.74
C ALA A 41 13.12 -1.11 4.22
N ASN A 42 12.00 -0.40 4.22
CA ASN A 42 11.95 0.98 4.73
C ASN A 42 12.03 0.99 6.26
N LEU A 43 11.37 0.02 6.91
CA LEU A 43 11.47 -0.16 8.37
C LEU A 43 12.90 -0.51 8.81
N ALA A 44 13.61 -1.37 8.06
CA ALA A 44 15.00 -1.71 8.36
C ALA A 44 15.94 -0.49 8.29
N GLN A 45 15.69 0.43 7.35
CA GLN A 45 16.47 1.68 7.21
C GLN A 45 16.29 2.64 8.39
N TYR A 46 15.24 2.48 9.20
CA TYR A 46 15.01 3.32 10.39
C TYR A 46 16.21 3.31 11.34
N TRP A 47 16.87 2.17 11.50
CA TRP A 47 18.07 2.03 12.36
C TRP A 47 19.28 2.83 11.87
N TRP A 48 19.30 3.22 10.60
CA TRP A 48 20.38 4.05 10.03
C TRP A 48 19.99 5.51 9.93
N CYS A 49 18.76 5.79 9.51
CA CYS A 49 18.23 7.15 9.44
C CYS A 49 16.70 7.11 9.46
N ASP A 50 16.14 7.51 10.58
CA ASP A 50 14.71 7.62 10.85
C ASP A 50 13.99 8.57 9.88
N ILE A 51 14.53 9.77 9.66
CA ILE A 51 13.94 10.78 8.76
C ILE A 51 13.88 10.25 7.33
N LYS A 52 14.96 9.63 6.85
CA LYS A 52 15.01 9.05 5.50
C LYS A 52 14.02 7.89 5.38
N ALA A 53 13.98 7.00 6.36
CA ALA A 53 13.03 5.89 6.39
C ALA A 53 11.57 6.38 6.39
N TYR A 54 11.27 7.42 7.16
CA TYR A 54 9.94 8.03 7.20
C TYR A 54 9.54 8.67 5.86
N LEU A 55 10.39 9.52 5.28
CA LEU A 55 10.12 10.18 4.00
C LEU A 55 9.96 9.17 2.87
N ARG A 56 10.79 8.13 2.86
CA ARG A 56 10.69 7.06 1.88
C ARG A 56 9.39 6.26 2.04
N SER A 57 9.02 5.93 3.28
CA SER A 57 7.77 5.25 3.57
C SER A 57 6.54 6.08 3.17
N LYS A 58 6.61 7.41 3.29
CA LYS A 58 5.56 8.31 2.77
C LYS A 58 5.40 8.24 1.26
N GLN A 59 6.52 8.25 0.52
CA GLN A 59 6.48 8.16 -0.94
C GLN A 59 5.96 6.82 -1.43
N ASP A 60 6.39 5.73 -0.78
CA ASP A 60 6.08 4.38 -1.24
C ASP A 60 4.73 3.84 -0.69
N GLU A 61 4.04 4.55 0.21
CA GLU A 61 2.82 4.06 0.90
C GLU A 61 1.75 3.59 -0.10
N ILE A 62 1.56 4.32 -1.20
CA ILE A 62 0.56 3.99 -2.23
C ILE A 62 0.89 2.69 -2.97
N GLU A 63 2.17 2.44 -3.25
CA GLU A 63 2.64 1.23 -3.91
C GLU A 63 2.42 0.02 -3.00
N PHE A 64 2.80 0.12 -1.73
CA PHE A 64 2.61 -0.96 -0.77
C PHE A 64 1.15 -1.23 -0.44
N PHE A 65 0.30 -0.20 -0.44
CA PHE A 65 -1.14 -0.40 -0.36
C PHE A 65 -1.70 -1.15 -1.58
N GLY A 66 -1.20 -0.84 -2.79
CA GLY A 66 -1.55 -1.57 -4.00
C GLY A 66 -1.20 -3.05 -3.92
N ALA A 67 0.01 -3.37 -3.44
CA ALA A 67 0.44 -4.75 -3.21
C ALA A 67 -0.47 -5.47 -2.19
N TYR A 68 -0.77 -4.84 -1.05
CA TYR A 68 -1.70 -5.38 -0.05
C TYR A 68 -3.09 -5.67 -0.63
N LEU A 69 -3.63 -4.77 -1.47
CA LEU A 69 -4.93 -4.99 -2.09
C LEU A 69 -4.90 -6.14 -3.10
N TYR A 70 -3.84 -6.23 -3.91
CA TYR A 70 -3.65 -7.32 -4.85
C TYR A 70 -3.64 -8.66 -4.12
N ASP A 71 -2.77 -8.80 -3.12
CA ASP A 71 -2.64 -10.05 -2.35
C ASP A 71 -3.99 -10.43 -1.72
N LYS A 72 -4.69 -9.46 -1.13
CA LYS A 72 -6.01 -9.70 -0.51
C LYS A 72 -7.05 -10.20 -1.51
N ILE A 73 -7.06 -9.67 -2.73
CA ILE A 73 -7.98 -10.12 -3.80
C ILE A 73 -7.58 -11.51 -4.27
N SER A 74 -6.29 -11.74 -4.52
CA SER A 74 -5.79 -13.04 -4.97
C SER A 74 -6.09 -14.15 -3.98
N TYR A 75 -5.89 -13.91 -2.68
CA TYR A 75 -6.25 -14.89 -1.65
C TYR A 75 -7.75 -15.16 -1.58
N ALA A 76 -8.59 -14.15 -1.80
CA ALA A 76 -10.04 -14.34 -1.81
C ALA A 76 -10.52 -15.15 -3.04
N GLU A 77 -9.83 -15.05 -4.18
CA GLU A 77 -10.13 -15.83 -5.39
C GLU A 77 -9.59 -17.27 -5.33
N GLU A 78 -8.57 -17.56 -4.51
CA GLU A 78 -8.00 -18.91 -4.34
C GLU A 78 -8.82 -19.81 -3.39
N GLU A 79 -9.74 -19.25 -2.61
CA GLU A 79 -10.59 -19.99 -1.67
C GLU A 79 -11.97 -20.42 -2.24
N ASP A 80 -12.25 -20.14 -3.53
CA ASP A 80 -13.46 -20.58 -4.27
C ASP A 80 -13.16 -21.71 -5.29
#